data_AF-A0A560BK24-F1
#
_entry.id   AF-A0A560BK24-F1
#
_cell.length_a   1.000
_cell.length_b   1.000
_cell.length_c   1.000
_cell.angle_alpha   90.00
_cell.angle_beta   90.00
_cell.angle_gamma   90.00
#
_symmetry.space_group_name_H-M   'P 1'
#
loop_
_entity.id
_entity.type
_entity.pdbx_description
1 polymer ?
#
loop_
_entity_poly.entity_id
_entity_poly.type
_entity_poly.pdbx_seq_one_letter_code
_entity_poly.pdbx_strand_id
1 'polypeptide(L)' 'MSIDRVVMAFAGTMILLSLALSQLHGPGWLWLTAFVGANLLQAAFTGFCPLAIVLKRIGLRSGVAFP' A
#
# COMPACT_ATOMS: atom_id res chain seq x y z
N MET A 1 3.75 -14.81 7.60
CA MET A 1 3.73 -13.39 7.23
C MET A 1 2.29 -12.95 7.20
N SER A 2 1.91 -12.02 8.06
CA SER A 2 0.56 -11.48 8.08
C SER A 2 0.37 -10.53 6.88
N ILE A 3 -0.85 -10.50 6.33
CA ILE A 3 -1.20 -9.66 5.17
C ILE A 3 -0.80 -8.21 5.41
N ASP A 4 -1.01 -7.70 6.62
CA ASP A 4 -0.62 -6.36 7.07
C ASP A 4 0.87 -6.06 6.89
N ARG A 5 1.78 -6.98 7.21
CA ARG A 5 3.22 -6.76 6.96
C ARG A 5 3.54 -6.70 5.47
N VAL A 6 2.92 -7.54 4.65
CA VAL A 6 3.17 -7.54 3.20
C VAL A 6 2.61 -6.27 2.55
N VAL A 7 1.42 -5.84 2.98
CA VAL A 7 0.79 -4.60 2.51
C VAL A 7 1.63 -3.38 2.91
N MET A 8 2.07 -3.30 4.17
CA MET A 8 2.95 -2.21 4.63
C MET A 8 4.29 -2.18 3.88
N ALA A 9 4.93 -3.34 3.70
CA ALA A 9 6.18 -3.43 2.97
C ALA A 9 6.01 -3.00 1.51
N PHE A 10 4.99 -3.53 0.83
CA PHE A 10 4.70 -3.22 -0.57
C PHE A 10 4.39 -1.74 -0.78
N ALA A 11 3.53 -1.17 0.06
CA ALA A 11 3.19 0.25 0.03
C ALA A 11 4.41 1.14 0.29
N GLY A 12 5.23 0.80 1.28
CA GLY A 12 6.48 1.50 1.57
C GLY A 12 7.45 1.48 0.39
N THR A 13 7.65 0.33 -0.24
CA THR A 13 8.46 0.24 -1.46
C THR A 13 7.90 1.07 -2.61
N MET A 14 6.58 1.02 -2.86
CA MET A 14 5.95 1.83 -3.91
C MET A 14 6.12 3.33 -3.67
N ILE A 15 6.01 3.78 -2.42
CA ILE A 15 6.21 5.19 -2.05
C ILE A 15 7.67 5.59 -2.29
N LEU A 16 8.65 4.83 -1.79
CA LEU A 16 10.07 5.12 -1.99
C LEU A 16 10.45 5.12 -3.47
N LEU A 17 9.95 4.15 -4.24
CA LEU A 17 10.19 4.07 -5.69
C LEU A 17 9.59 5.28 -6.41
N SER A 18 8.38 5.69 -6.02
CA SER A 18 7.71 6.84 -6.62
C SER A 18 8.38 8.15 -6.25
N LEU A 19 8.92 8.26 -5.04
CA LEU A 19 9.66 9.42 -4.57
C LEU A 19 11.00 9.55 -5.32
N ALA A 20 11.72 8.44 -5.51
CA ALA A 20 12.92 8.39 -6.34
C ALA A 20 12.63 8.77 -7.81
N LEU A 21 11.54 8.23 -8.40
CA LEU A 21 11.12 8.60 -9.74
C LEU A 21 10.67 10.05 -9.84
N SER A 22 10.04 10.61 -8.80
CA SER A 22 9.65 12.03 -8.79
C SER A 22 10.86 12.96 -8.88
N GLN A 23 12.00 12.57 -8.33
CA GLN A 23 13.25 13.34 -8.45
C GLN A 23 13.86 13.24 -9.86
N LEU A 24 13.64 12.13 -10.56
CA LEU A 24 14.22 11.86 -11.88
C LEU A 24 13.34 12.29 -13.06
N HIS A 25 12.00 12.26 -12.90
CA HIS A 25 11.02 12.47 -13.98
C HIS A 25 10.10 13.68 -13.74
N GLY A 26 10.17 14.30 -12.57
CA GLY A 26 9.42 15.51 -12.21
C GLY A 26 8.30 15.30 -11.18
N PRO A 27 7.74 16.39 -10.63
CA PRO A 27 6.81 16.38 -9.49
C PRO A 27 5.46 15.70 -9.78
N GLY A 28 5.12 15.43 -11.04
CA GLY A 28 3.89 14.72 -11.41
C GLY A 28 3.79 13.31 -10.81
N TRP A 29 4.93 12.68 -10.48
CA TRP A 29 4.96 11.35 -9.86
C TRP A 29 4.46 11.34 -8.41
N LEU A 30 4.45 12.50 -7.74
CA LEU A 30 3.91 12.65 -6.39
C LEU A 30 2.41 12.39 -6.33
N TRP A 31 1.68 12.62 -7.43
CA TRP A 31 0.24 12.31 -7.49
C TRP A 31 -0.02 10.82 -7.32
N LEU A 32 0.86 9.97 -7.87
CA LEU A 32 0.78 8.52 -7.72
C LEU A 32 1.11 8.10 -6.28
N THR A 33 2.13 8.71 -5.68
CA THR A 33 2.45 8.53 -4.26
C THR A 33 1.29 8.97 -3.35
N ALA A 34 0.66 10.10 -3.64
CA ALA A 34 -0.46 10.64 -2.90
C ALA A 34 -1.70 9.73 -3.02
N PHE A 35 -1.96 9.18 -4.21
CA PHE A 35 -3.03 8.21 -4.42
C PHE A 35 -2.81 6.92 -3.63
N VAL A 36 -1.59 6.36 -3.66
CA VAL A 36 -1.22 5.17 -2.87
C VAL A 36 -1.34 5.46 -1.37
N GLY A 37 -0.86 6.62 -0.93
CA GLY A 37 -0.93 7.06 0.47
C GLY A 37 -2.37 7.26 0.95
N ALA A 38 -3.23 7.88 0.15
CA ALA A 38 -4.65 8.06 0.46
C ALA A 38 -5.38 6.71 0.56
N ASN A 39 -5.06 5.75 -0.32
CA ASN A 39 -5.61 4.40 -0.27
C ASN A 39 -5.15 3.65 1.00
N LEU A 40 -3.89 3.84 1.41
CA LEU A 40 -3.36 3.28 2.66
C LEU A 40 -4.02 3.91 3.89
N LEU A 41 -4.23 5.22 3.87
CA LEU A 41 -4.90 5.96 4.94
C LEU A 41 -6.33 5.46 5.08
N GLN A 42 -7.06 5.35 3.97
CA GLN A 42 -8.42 4.83 3.96
C GLN A 42 -8.46 3.38 4.47
N ALA A 43 -7.50 2.53 4.08
CA ALA A 43 -7.36 1.18 4.59
C ALA A 43 -7.08 1.10 6.09
N ALA A 44 -6.33 2.05 6.66
CA ALA A 44 -6.08 2.10 8.11
C ALA A 44 -7.35 2.43 8.91
N PHE A 45 -8.26 3.23 8.36
CA PHE A 45 -9.54 3.57 9.01
C PHE A 45 -10.66 2.57 8.73
N THR A 46 -10.72 2.00 7.53
CA THR A 46 -11.83 1.11 7.10
C THR A 46 -11.48 -0.38 7.15
N GLY A 47 -10.20 -0.73 7.30
CA GLY A 47 -9.73 -2.11 7.11
C GLY A 47 -9.91 -2.62 5.68
N PHE A 48 -10.25 -1.75 4.71
CA PHE A 48 -10.55 -2.14 3.34
C PHE A 48 -9.35 -1.83 2.44
N CYS A 49 -8.35 -2.72 2.43
CA CYS A 49 -7.26 -2.62 1.47
C CYS A 49 -7.52 -3.59 0.29
N PRO A 50 -7.65 -3.12 -0.97
CA PRO A 50 -7.82 -4.02 -2.11
C PRO A 50 -6.68 -5.04 -2.23
N LEU A 51 -5.47 -4.63 -1.85
CA LEU A 51 -4.30 -5.51 -1.78
C LEU A 51 -4.48 -6.60 -0.71
N ALA A 52 -5.07 -6.28 0.44
CA ALA A 52 -5.39 -7.26 1.47
C ALA A 52 -6.45 -8.25 1.01
N ILE A 53 -7.47 -7.81 0.26
CA ILE A 53 -8.50 -8.68 -0.32
C ILE A 53 -7.89 -9.66 -1.33
N VAL A 54 -7.00 -9.16 -2.20
CA VAL A 54 -6.27 -10.01 -3.17
C VAL A 54 -5.38 -11.03 -2.44
N LEU A 55 -4.61 -10.60 -1.44
CA LEU A 55 -3.77 -11.51 -0.65
C LEU A 55 -4.58 -12.53 0.17
N LYS A 56 -5.75 -12.14 0.69
CA LYS A 56 -6.69 -13.03 1.38
C LYS A 56 -7.23 -14.08 0.40
N ARG A 57 -7.49 -13.70 -0.85
CA ARG A 57 -7.90 -14.61 -1.94
C ARG A 57 -6.82 -15.60 -2.35
N ILE A 58 -5.54 -15.22 -2.22
CA ILE A 58 -4.37 -16.07 -2.51
C ILE A 58 -4.05 -17.02 -1.31
N GLY A 59 -4.81 -16.92 -0.21
CA GLY A 59 -4.70 -17.84 0.93
C GLY A 59 -3.69 -17.44 1.99
N LEU A 60 -3.21 -16.17 1.97
CA LEU A 60 -2.39 -15.66 3.07
C LEU A 60 -3.25 -15.39 4.31
N ARG A 61 -2.72 -15.69 5.50
CA ARG A 61 -3.41 -15.44 6.77
C ARG A 61 -3.51 -13.93 7.02
N SER A 62 -4.75 -13.43 7.05
CA SER A 62 -5.09 -12.11 7.59
C SER A 62 -4.51 -11.96 9.01
N GLY A 63 -3.76 -10.89 9.26
CA GLY A 63 -3.34 -10.53 10.62
C GLY A 63 -4.23 -9.45 11.20
N VAL A 64 -3.92 -9.05 12.43
CA VAL A 64 -4.77 -8.22 13.32
C VAL A 64 -5.21 -6.88 12.75
N ALA A 65 -4.57 -6.35 11.71
CA ALA A 65 -4.97 -5.07 11.09
C ALA A 65 -6.07 -5.22 10.02
N PHE A 66 -6.33 -6.44 9.55
CA PHE A 66 -7.36 -6.76 8.55
C PHE A 66 -8.20 -7.96 9.04
N PRO A 67 -9.21 -7.75 9.91
CA PRO A 67 -10.08 -8.84 10.39
C PRO A 67 -10.83 -9.58 9.27
#